data_AF-A0A7S3SY30-F1
#
_entry.id   AF-A0A7S3SY30-F1
#
_cell.length_a   1.000
_cell.length_b   1.000
_cell.length_c   1.000
_cell.angle_alpha   90.00
_cell.angle_beta   90.00
_cell.angle_gamma   90.00
#
_symmetry.space_group_name_H-M   'P 1'
#
loop_
_entity.id
_entity.type
_entity.pdbx_description
1 polymer ?
#
loop_
_entity_poly.entity_id
_entity_poly.type
_entity_poly.pdbx_seq_one_letter_code
_entity_poly.pdbx_strand_id
1 'polypeptide(L)'
;HIGRWFAHVLQLGTESSGPPANIHIVCMASPTTGAAVFSSHPVEWRIPIGCDFSGFFVEVALGFIPVLRPRVSSLYLLQTRCPDSFLAQLPADEAHAYLSAQVADHDRSASETAGSIVIEHGNPCLMRQFPLRPLHVVARLMSEGMLPLDQLRCAEAADEIWVPTQWHRDLFEAQGLPPARLSVVPEFVDTQLFRPRAAAAARRRGRRGGATFLSVFKWERRKGWDVLLEAYWREFRRSEGTLLRLRTCEPARRGRGCFGSHITWFAMAVGTSLLGSRGRRTLSSGCAASRASG
;
A
#
# COMPACT_ATOMS: atom_id res chain seq x y z
N HIS A 1 16.52 -6.53 -0.27
CA HIS A 1 16.16 -6.72 -1.69
C HIS A 1 15.44 -5.50 -2.29
N ILE A 2 14.52 -4.83 -1.60
CA ILE A 2 13.84 -3.61 -2.11
C ILE A 2 14.77 -2.39 -2.24
N GLY A 3 15.72 -2.20 -1.31
CA GLY A 3 16.74 -1.14 -1.44
C GLY A 3 17.70 -1.29 -2.64
N ARG A 4 17.80 -2.50 -3.24
CA ARG A 4 18.53 -2.71 -4.51
C ARG A 4 17.69 -2.33 -5.73
N TRP A 5 16.36 -2.37 -5.62
CA TRP A 5 15.42 -1.96 -6.67
C TRP A 5 15.26 -0.45 -6.71
N PHE A 6 15.19 0.22 -5.55
CA PHE A 6 15.12 1.68 -5.53
C PHE A 6 16.43 2.36 -5.99
N ALA A 7 17.58 1.72 -5.75
CA ALA A 7 18.86 2.13 -6.34
C ALA A 7 18.90 1.94 -7.87
N HIS A 8 18.02 1.11 -8.43
CA HIS A 8 17.89 0.86 -9.87
C HIS A 8 17.06 1.96 -10.57
N VAL A 9 16.20 2.66 -9.83
CA VAL A 9 15.20 3.59 -10.41
C VAL A 9 15.68 5.06 -10.43
N LEU A 10 16.75 5.41 -9.68
CA LEU A 10 17.17 6.81 -9.46
C LEU A 10 18.55 7.18 -10.04
N GLN A 11 19.09 6.48 -11.04
CA GLN A 11 20.37 6.85 -11.66
C GLN A 11 20.21 7.70 -12.93
N LEU A 12 20.68 8.96 -12.87
CA LEU A 12 20.99 9.80 -14.04
C LEU A 12 22.51 10.03 -14.08
N GLY A 13 23.14 9.63 -15.20
CA GLY A 13 24.54 9.90 -15.49
C GLY A 13 24.68 11.02 -16.51
N THR A 14 25.55 11.99 -16.22
CA THR A 14 26.02 13.02 -17.16
C THR A 14 27.27 12.53 -17.88
N GLU A 15 27.30 12.57 -19.21
CA GLU A 15 28.53 12.82 -19.98
C GLU A 15 28.25 13.84 -21.09
N SER A 16 29.29 14.63 -21.36
CA SER A 16 29.29 15.93 -22.01
C SER A 16 29.13 15.94 -23.53
N SER A 17 28.60 17.07 -24.02
CA SER A 17 28.65 17.64 -25.38
C SER A 17 27.50 17.30 -26.36
N GLY A 18 26.52 18.20 -26.44
CA GLY A 18 25.44 18.21 -27.44
C GLY A 18 24.10 18.73 -26.85
N PRO A 19 23.18 19.31 -27.66
CA PRO A 19 21.92 19.91 -27.15
C PRO A 19 21.01 18.84 -26.51
N PRO A 20 20.04 19.20 -25.65
CA PRO A 20 19.48 18.31 -24.64
C PRO A 20 18.63 17.22 -25.28
N ALA A 21 19.22 16.04 -25.45
CA ALA A 21 18.56 14.86 -25.98
C ALA A 21 18.46 13.80 -24.87
N ASN A 22 17.22 13.53 -24.48
CA ASN A 22 16.72 12.30 -23.87
C ASN A 22 17.43 11.79 -22.61
N ILE A 23 16.83 12.09 -21.46
CA ILE A 23 17.10 11.42 -20.19
C ILE A 23 16.75 9.93 -20.35
N HIS A 24 17.78 9.10 -20.48
CA HIS A 24 17.67 7.64 -20.53
C HIS A 24 18.09 7.06 -19.17
N ILE A 25 17.12 6.51 -18.43
CA ILE A 25 17.35 5.78 -17.17
C ILE A 25 17.77 4.35 -17.54
N VAL A 26 19.08 4.08 -17.50
CA VAL A 26 19.65 2.76 -17.79
C VAL A 26 20.17 2.12 -16.51
N CYS A 27 19.63 0.94 -16.21
CA CYS A 27 20.00 0.06 -15.11
C CYS A 27 21.20 -0.82 -15.45
N MET A 28 22.15 -1.01 -14.51
CA MET A 28 23.02 -2.20 -14.51
C MET A 28 23.12 -2.81 -13.12
N ALA A 29 23.12 -4.14 -13.09
CA ALA A 29 23.37 -4.94 -11.90
C ALA A 29 24.87 -5.26 -11.79
N SER A 30 25.50 -5.05 -10.63
CA SER A 30 26.51 -5.99 -10.11
C SER A 30 26.81 -5.75 -8.61
N PRO A 31 27.19 -6.78 -7.85
CA PRO A 31 27.28 -6.73 -6.39
C PRO A 31 28.73 -6.69 -5.92
N THR A 32 29.28 -5.52 -5.62
CA THR A 32 30.43 -5.36 -4.71
C THR A 32 30.65 -3.87 -4.44
N THR A 33 30.95 -3.52 -3.19
CA THR A 33 31.33 -2.16 -2.71
C THR A 33 30.27 -1.06 -2.92
N GLY A 34 29.28 -1.01 -2.02
CA GLY A 34 28.19 -0.04 -2.06
C GLY A 34 28.60 1.37 -1.63
N ALA A 35 29.04 2.19 -2.58
CA ALA A 35 28.86 3.63 -2.48
C ALA A 35 27.35 3.94 -2.57
N ALA A 36 26.81 4.72 -1.64
CA ALA A 36 25.43 5.15 -1.68
C ALA A 36 25.21 6.03 -2.92
N VAL A 37 24.33 5.59 -3.82
CA VAL A 37 23.87 6.41 -4.95
C VAL A 37 22.94 7.48 -4.37
N PHE A 38 23.38 8.74 -4.42
CA PHE A 38 22.58 9.88 -4.02
C PHE A 38 21.99 10.54 -5.28
N SER A 39 20.67 10.66 -5.36
CA SER A 39 20.08 11.64 -6.27
C SER A 39 20.51 13.04 -5.81
N SER A 40 21.09 13.83 -6.71
CA SER A 40 21.36 15.26 -6.46
C SER A 40 20.08 16.09 -6.44
N HIS A 41 19.02 15.61 -7.10
CA HIS A 41 17.74 16.30 -7.20
C HIS A 41 16.81 15.90 -6.06
N PRO A 42 16.03 16.85 -5.51
CA PRO A 42 14.98 16.54 -4.55
C PRO A 42 13.93 15.59 -5.11
N VAL A 43 13.40 14.73 -4.26
CA VAL A 43 12.28 13.84 -4.57
C VAL A 43 11.06 14.29 -3.79
N GLU A 44 9.95 14.52 -4.48
CA GLU A 44 8.64 14.76 -3.88
C GLU A 44 7.75 13.55 -4.13
N TRP A 45 7.25 12.94 -3.07
CA TRP A 45 6.28 11.86 -3.16
C TRP A 45 4.97 12.33 -2.54
N ARG A 46 3.96 12.54 -3.38
CA ARG A 46 2.63 12.95 -2.94
C ARG A 46 1.70 11.75 -2.79
N ILE A 47 1.08 11.64 -1.63
CA ILE A 47 -0.02 10.70 -1.36
C ILE A 47 -1.27 11.51 -0.96
N PRO A 48 -2.32 11.59 -1.80
CA PRO A 48 -3.51 12.39 -1.53
C PRO A 48 -4.49 11.67 -0.57
N ILE A 49 -3.94 11.10 0.51
CA ILE A 49 -4.68 10.40 1.54
C ILE A 49 -4.33 10.98 2.91
N GLY A 50 -5.20 10.76 3.88
CA GLY A 50 -4.93 11.11 5.27
C GLY A 50 -4.09 10.06 5.97
N CYS A 51 -3.89 10.27 7.27
CA CYS A 51 -3.17 9.33 8.11
C CYS A 51 -4.05 8.16 8.51
N ASP A 52 -3.79 7.03 7.87
CA ASP A 52 -4.43 5.76 8.17
C ASP A 52 -3.46 4.59 7.96
N PHE A 53 -3.93 3.37 8.19
CA PHE A 53 -3.17 2.16 7.87
C PHE A 53 -3.58 1.60 6.49
N SER A 54 -3.92 2.47 5.53
CA SER A 54 -4.15 2.04 4.16
C SER A 54 -2.85 1.58 3.50
N GLY A 55 -2.98 0.81 2.41
CA GLY A 55 -1.83 0.38 1.62
C GLY A 55 -0.97 1.54 1.14
N PHE A 56 -1.60 2.66 0.72
CA PHE A 56 -0.91 3.87 0.28
C PHE A 56 0.00 4.45 1.38
N PHE A 57 -0.52 4.61 2.60
CA PHE A 57 0.24 5.18 3.71
C PHE A 57 1.37 4.24 4.14
N VAL A 58 1.05 2.95 4.31
CA VAL A 58 2.02 1.96 4.78
C VAL A 58 3.15 1.76 3.76
N GLU A 59 2.84 1.64 2.47
CA GLU A 59 3.84 1.44 1.42
C GLU A 59 4.79 2.64 1.34
N VAL A 60 4.27 3.86 1.34
CA VAL A 60 5.09 5.05 1.15
C VAL A 60 5.69 5.52 2.47
N ALA A 61 4.86 5.92 3.42
CA ALA A 61 5.29 6.63 4.61
C ALA A 61 6.08 5.74 5.58
N LEU A 62 5.72 4.45 5.69
CA LEU A 62 6.40 3.49 6.57
C LEU A 62 7.35 2.56 5.82
N GLY A 63 7.22 2.46 4.49
CA GLY A 63 8.02 1.58 3.67
C GLY A 63 9.12 2.29 2.90
N PHE A 64 8.75 3.02 1.85
CA PHE A 64 9.72 3.67 0.97
C PHE A 64 10.45 4.82 1.66
N ILE A 65 9.76 5.67 2.42
CA ILE A 65 10.37 6.87 3.02
C ILE A 65 11.54 6.52 3.97
N PRO A 66 11.41 5.60 4.96
CA PRO A 66 12.53 5.25 5.83
C PRO A 66 13.71 4.64 5.07
N VAL A 67 13.45 3.90 3.99
CA VAL A 67 14.49 3.31 3.14
C VAL A 67 15.15 4.36 2.25
N LEU A 68 14.41 5.33 1.75
CA LEU A 68 14.94 6.32 0.82
C LEU A 68 15.65 7.47 1.51
N ARG A 69 15.19 7.86 2.70
CA ARG A 69 15.73 9.01 3.42
C ARG A 69 17.26 9.04 3.52
N PRO A 70 17.98 7.94 3.82
CA PRO A 70 19.45 7.95 3.86
C PRO A 70 20.13 7.89 2.49
N ARG A 71 19.38 7.75 1.40
CA ARG A 71 19.87 7.56 0.02
C ARG A 71 19.61 8.76 -0.90
N VAL A 72 18.82 9.74 -0.46
CA VAL A 72 18.56 10.95 -1.24
C VAL A 72 18.83 12.18 -0.38
N SER A 73 19.37 13.23 -0.98
CA SER A 73 19.71 14.48 -0.30
C SER A 73 18.46 15.12 0.31
N SER A 74 17.41 15.24 -0.49
CA SER A 74 16.12 15.83 -0.12
C SER A 74 14.97 14.90 -0.52
N LEU A 75 14.15 14.55 0.46
CA LEU A 75 12.95 13.72 0.28
C LEU A 75 11.77 14.39 0.98
N TYR A 76 10.72 14.65 0.22
CA TYR A 76 9.53 15.31 0.71
C TYR A 76 8.32 14.39 0.52
N LEU A 77 7.71 13.99 1.63
CA LEU A 77 6.44 13.29 1.66
C LEU A 77 5.32 14.33 1.74
N LEU A 78 4.66 14.59 0.62
CA LEU A 78 3.58 15.55 0.52
C LEU A 78 2.25 14.88 0.90
N GLN A 79 1.80 15.22 2.11
CA GLN A 79 0.49 14.88 2.63
C GLN A 79 0.13 15.81 3.79
N THR A 80 -1.12 15.74 4.26
CA THR A 80 -1.50 16.37 5.54
C THR A 80 -0.77 15.70 6.69
N ARG A 81 -0.14 16.49 7.56
CA ARG A 81 0.59 15.97 8.74
C ARG A 81 -0.33 15.11 9.62
N CYS A 82 0.17 13.94 10.02
CA CYS A 82 -0.53 13.11 10.98
C CYS A 82 -0.66 13.78 12.36
N PRO A 83 -1.80 13.56 13.05
CA PRO A 83 -1.91 13.91 14.46
C PRO A 83 -0.88 13.15 15.29
N ASP A 84 -0.40 13.76 16.38
CA ASP A 84 0.58 13.13 17.27
C ASP A 84 0.04 11.84 17.90
N SER A 85 -1.28 11.76 18.12
CA SER A 85 -1.96 10.54 18.59
C SER A 85 -1.91 9.38 17.59
N PHE A 86 -1.80 9.68 16.29
CA PHE A 86 -1.56 8.67 15.27
C PHE A 86 -0.09 8.26 15.25
N LEU A 87 0.83 9.24 15.25
CA LEU A 87 2.26 8.98 15.23
C LEU A 87 2.74 8.18 16.45
N ALA A 88 2.11 8.37 17.62
CA ALA A 88 2.39 7.60 18.83
C ALA A 88 2.06 6.10 18.71
N GLN A 89 1.31 5.69 17.69
CA GLN A 89 1.02 4.27 17.41
C GLN A 89 2.09 3.60 16.54
N LEU A 90 2.99 4.38 15.95
CA LEU A 90 4.04 3.89 15.07
C LEU A 90 5.31 3.55 15.88
N PRO A 91 6.15 2.63 15.39
CA PRO A 91 7.54 2.50 15.82
C PRO A 91 8.26 3.86 15.78
N ALA A 92 9.13 4.11 16.76
CA ALA A 92 9.77 5.42 16.93
C ALA A 92 10.65 5.82 15.73
N ASP A 93 11.31 4.85 15.10
CA ASP A 93 12.11 5.02 13.90
C ASP A 93 11.25 5.35 12.67
N GLU A 94 10.11 4.68 12.49
CA GLU A 94 9.14 4.99 11.44
C GLU A 94 8.53 6.38 11.62
N ALA A 95 8.12 6.74 12.84
CA ALA A 95 7.59 8.06 13.16
C ALA A 95 8.64 9.16 12.92
N HIS A 96 9.90 8.92 13.28
CA HIS A 96 11.00 9.85 13.03
C HIS A 96 11.26 10.02 11.52
N ALA A 97 11.33 8.92 10.78
CA ALA A 97 11.52 8.95 9.33
C ALA A 97 10.39 9.71 8.62
N TYR A 98 9.14 9.45 9.01
CA TYR A 98 7.96 10.20 8.58
C TYR A 98 8.15 11.70 8.81
N LEU A 99 8.43 12.10 10.06
CA LEU A 99 8.53 13.50 10.45
C LEU A 99 9.68 14.21 9.74
N SER A 100 10.76 13.49 9.43
CA SER A 100 11.93 14.03 8.73
C SER A 100 11.70 14.31 7.24
N ALA A 101 10.63 13.76 6.65
CA ALA A 101 10.30 13.90 5.24
C ALA A 101 8.97 14.64 5.02
N GLN A 102 8.05 14.66 5.99
CA GLN A 102 6.72 15.20 5.78
C GLN A 102 6.75 16.72 5.57
N VAL A 103 6.04 17.15 4.52
CA VAL A 103 5.80 18.56 4.18
C VAL A 103 4.32 18.68 3.78
N ALA A 104 3.65 19.80 4.10
CA ALA A 104 2.28 19.97 3.65
C ALA A 104 2.26 20.24 2.14
N ASP A 105 1.24 19.73 1.43
CA ASP A 105 1.12 19.86 -0.03
C ASP A 105 1.28 21.31 -0.54
N HIS A 106 0.84 22.30 0.24
CA HIS A 106 0.86 23.72 -0.12
C HIS A 106 2.15 24.46 0.27
N ASP A 107 3.04 23.82 1.01
CA ASP A 107 4.30 24.45 1.48
C ASP A 107 5.38 24.46 0.39
N ARG A 108 5.20 23.71 -0.70
CA ARG A 108 6.13 23.67 -1.84
C ARG A 108 5.67 24.63 -2.92
N SER A 109 6.51 25.61 -3.27
CA SER A 109 6.25 26.50 -4.40
C SER A 109 6.40 25.78 -5.74
N ALA A 110 5.80 26.33 -6.80
CA ALA A 110 5.94 25.81 -8.16
C ALA A 110 7.41 25.80 -8.64
N SER A 111 8.21 26.81 -8.24
CA SER A 111 9.63 26.91 -8.58
C SER A 111 10.45 25.81 -7.93
N GLU A 112 10.21 25.54 -6.64
CA GLU A 112 10.87 24.44 -5.95
C GLU A 112 10.48 23.08 -6.51
N THR A 113 9.19 22.90 -6.85
CA THR A 113 8.67 21.67 -7.44
C THR A 113 9.24 21.42 -8.84
N ALA A 114 9.50 22.48 -9.61
CA ALA A 114 10.12 22.39 -10.93
C ALA A 114 11.52 21.75 -10.90
N GLY A 115 12.25 21.92 -9.80
CA GLY A 115 13.57 21.31 -9.59
C GLY A 115 13.55 19.89 -9.02
N SER A 116 12.37 19.29 -8.82
CA SER A 116 12.20 17.98 -8.20
C SER A 116 11.89 16.88 -9.22
N ILE A 117 12.20 15.64 -8.83
CA ILE A 117 11.51 14.45 -9.34
C ILE A 117 10.23 14.29 -8.54
N VAL A 118 9.07 14.26 -9.19
CA VAL A 118 7.77 14.19 -8.54
C VAL A 118 7.13 12.83 -8.77
N ILE A 119 6.67 12.19 -7.69
CA ILE A 119 5.91 10.95 -7.70
C ILE A 119 4.50 11.26 -7.20
N GLU A 120 3.52 11.19 -8.09
CA GLU A 120 2.11 11.32 -7.77
C GLU A 120 1.50 9.92 -7.62
N HIS A 121 1.06 9.58 -6.41
CA HIS A 121 0.57 8.25 -6.10
C HIS A 121 -0.94 8.25 -5.87
N GLY A 122 -1.70 7.62 -6.76
CA GLY A 122 -3.15 7.50 -6.63
C GLY A 122 -3.87 7.55 -7.97
N ASN A 123 -5.04 8.20 -7.98
CA ASN A 123 -5.82 8.37 -9.20
C ASN A 123 -5.09 9.34 -10.16
N PRO A 124 -4.80 8.94 -11.41
CA PRO A 124 -4.04 9.78 -12.34
C PRO A 124 -4.74 11.11 -12.66
N CYS A 125 -6.08 11.16 -12.62
CA CYS A 125 -6.80 12.41 -12.85
C CYS A 125 -6.81 13.36 -11.64
N LEU A 126 -6.28 12.94 -10.50
CA LEU A 126 -6.11 13.76 -9.29
C LEU A 126 -4.64 14.12 -9.02
N MET A 127 -3.75 13.82 -9.97
CA MET A 127 -2.36 14.29 -9.94
C MET A 127 -2.32 15.81 -9.95
N ARG A 128 -1.33 16.40 -9.27
CA ARG A 128 -1.13 17.85 -9.29
C ARG A 128 -0.95 18.35 -10.72
N GLN A 129 -1.56 19.49 -11.02
CA GLN A 129 -1.20 20.26 -12.20
C GLN A 129 0.04 21.07 -11.88
N PHE A 130 0.98 21.13 -12.82
CA PHE A 130 2.26 21.79 -12.63
C PHE A 130 2.36 23.03 -13.52
N PRO A 131 2.20 24.25 -12.96
CA PRO A 131 2.40 25.49 -13.71
C PRO A 131 3.82 25.61 -14.27
N LEU A 132 4.80 25.04 -13.56
CA LEU A 132 6.17 24.82 -14.01
C LEU A 132 6.44 23.31 -13.95
N ARG A 133 6.81 22.71 -15.08
CA ARG A 133 6.98 21.25 -15.16
C ARG A 133 8.16 20.80 -14.28
N PRO A 134 7.99 19.76 -13.44
CA PRO A 134 9.08 19.12 -12.71
C PRO A 134 10.13 18.54 -13.65
N LEU A 135 11.29 18.17 -13.10
CA LEU A 135 12.35 17.50 -13.87
C LEU A 135 11.87 16.16 -14.44
N HIS A 136 11.04 15.45 -13.69
CA HIS A 136 10.46 14.16 -14.08
C HIS A 136 9.20 13.90 -13.28
N VAL A 137 8.13 13.45 -13.94
CA VAL A 137 6.83 13.12 -13.32
C VAL A 137 6.58 11.63 -13.41
N VAL A 138 6.44 11.00 -12.24
CA VAL A 138 6.08 9.59 -12.09
C VAL A 138 4.65 9.48 -11.60
N ALA A 139 3.83 8.71 -12.31
CA ALA A 139 2.52 8.28 -11.83
C ALA A 139 2.63 6.90 -11.19
N ARG A 140 2.49 6.81 -9.86
CA ARG A 140 2.39 5.53 -9.15
C ARG A 140 0.94 5.09 -9.12
N LEU A 141 0.60 4.08 -9.92
CA LEU A 141 -0.77 3.63 -10.16
C LEU A 141 -1.03 2.26 -9.55
N MET A 142 -2.22 2.11 -8.97
CA MET A 142 -2.76 0.84 -8.49
C MET A 142 -4.20 0.71 -8.94
N SER A 143 -4.53 -0.40 -9.61
CA SER A 143 -5.89 -0.68 -10.05
C SER A 143 -6.24 -2.14 -9.82
N GLU A 144 -7.51 -2.45 -9.56
CA GLU A 144 -7.97 -3.84 -9.45
C GLU A 144 -8.37 -4.41 -10.82
N GLY A 145 -7.98 -3.75 -11.91
CA GLY A 145 -8.48 -3.98 -13.25
C GLY A 145 -7.98 -2.95 -14.27
N MET A 146 -8.64 -2.92 -15.43
CA MET A 146 -8.41 -1.93 -16.46
C MET A 146 -8.60 -0.52 -15.93
N LEU A 147 -7.78 0.42 -16.39
CA LEU A 147 -8.03 1.84 -16.16
C LEU A 147 -9.17 2.32 -17.06
N PRO A 148 -10.13 3.09 -16.53
CA PRO A 148 -11.07 3.86 -17.33
C PRO A 148 -10.35 4.77 -18.34
N LEU A 149 -10.98 5.04 -19.49
CA LEU A 149 -10.35 5.79 -20.58
C LEU A 149 -9.92 7.20 -20.18
N ASP A 150 -10.68 7.88 -19.33
CA ASP A 150 -10.30 9.16 -18.74
C ASP A 150 -9.03 9.05 -17.89
N GLN A 151 -8.92 8.01 -17.06
CA GLN A 151 -7.73 7.76 -16.24
C GLN A 151 -6.50 7.42 -17.07
N LEU A 152 -6.65 6.69 -18.17
CA LEU A 152 -5.56 6.47 -19.14
C LEU A 152 -5.05 7.79 -19.70
N ARG A 153 -5.94 8.67 -20.18
CA ARG A 153 -5.55 10.00 -20.69
C ARG A 153 -4.86 10.86 -19.64
N CYS A 154 -5.36 10.84 -18.40
CA CYS A 154 -4.71 11.56 -17.31
C CYS A 154 -3.30 11.02 -17.01
N ALA A 155 -3.09 9.69 -17.12
CA ALA A 155 -1.80 9.06 -16.88
C ALA A 155 -0.74 9.43 -17.93
N GLU A 156 -1.14 9.82 -19.14
CA GLU A 156 -0.21 10.28 -20.20
C GLU A 156 0.54 11.56 -19.84
N ALA A 157 0.05 12.33 -18.86
CA ALA A 157 0.74 13.52 -18.36
C ALA A 157 2.08 13.18 -17.66
N ALA A 158 2.23 11.94 -17.20
CA ALA A 158 3.44 11.45 -16.55
C ALA A 158 4.48 11.01 -17.58
N ASP A 159 5.75 11.21 -17.22
CA ASP A 159 6.90 10.76 -17.99
C ASP A 159 7.14 9.26 -17.78
N GLU A 160 6.78 8.75 -16.59
CA GLU A 160 6.88 7.34 -16.21
C GLU A 160 5.69 6.89 -15.36
N ILE A 161 5.32 5.62 -15.47
CA ILE A 161 4.20 5.00 -14.77
C ILE A 161 4.72 3.79 -14.00
N TRP A 162 4.55 3.82 -12.68
CA TRP A 162 4.94 2.74 -11.78
C TRP A 162 3.74 1.88 -11.39
N VAL A 163 3.83 0.60 -11.68
CA VAL A 163 2.78 -0.39 -11.39
C VAL A 163 3.30 -1.51 -10.47
N PRO A 164 2.46 -2.11 -9.61
CA PRO A 164 2.96 -3.02 -8.57
C PRO A 164 3.41 -4.39 -9.10
N THR A 165 2.92 -4.81 -10.27
CA THR A 165 3.16 -6.17 -10.78
C THR A 165 3.29 -6.17 -12.30
N GLN A 166 3.89 -7.24 -12.84
CA GLN A 166 3.96 -7.46 -14.29
C GLN A 166 2.56 -7.55 -14.92
N TRP A 167 1.58 -8.11 -14.21
CA TRP A 167 0.19 -8.15 -14.69
C TRP A 167 -0.38 -6.76 -14.98
N HIS A 168 -0.11 -5.76 -14.13
CA HIS A 168 -0.54 -4.39 -14.40
C HIS A 168 0.19 -3.78 -15.60
N ARG A 169 1.49 -4.07 -15.74
CA ARG A 169 2.29 -3.61 -16.87
C ARG A 169 1.72 -4.15 -18.19
N ASP A 170 1.50 -5.45 -18.26
CA ASP A 170 0.92 -6.11 -19.45
C ASP A 170 -0.49 -5.57 -19.75
N LEU A 171 -1.30 -5.36 -18.71
CA LEU A 171 -2.64 -4.82 -18.85
C LEU A 171 -2.63 -3.39 -19.40
N PHE A 172 -1.78 -2.52 -18.86
CA PHE A 172 -1.72 -1.12 -19.28
C PHE A 172 -1.07 -0.94 -20.65
N GLU A 173 -0.10 -1.77 -20.99
CA GLU A 173 0.44 -1.89 -22.35
C GLU A 173 -0.66 -2.31 -23.33
N ALA A 174 -1.48 -3.32 -22.99
CA ALA A 174 -2.62 -3.72 -23.81
C ALA A 174 -3.71 -2.63 -23.91
N GLN A 175 -3.78 -1.71 -22.95
CA GLN A 175 -4.64 -0.53 -23.00
C GLN A 175 -4.04 0.65 -23.79
N GLY A 176 -2.82 0.50 -24.33
CA GLY A 176 -2.17 1.46 -25.21
C GLY A 176 -1.13 2.36 -24.55
N LEU A 177 -0.81 2.15 -23.27
CA LEU A 177 0.27 2.92 -22.63
C LEU A 177 1.65 2.45 -23.14
N PRO A 178 2.59 3.37 -23.45
CA PRO A 178 3.88 3.00 -24.02
C PRO A 178 4.70 2.09 -23.09
N PRO A 179 5.20 0.92 -23.56
CA PRO A 179 5.95 -0.03 -22.71
C PRO A 179 7.20 0.58 -22.08
N ALA A 180 7.84 1.52 -22.78
CA ALA A 180 9.03 2.24 -22.32
C ALA A 180 8.76 3.17 -21.13
N ARG A 181 7.49 3.51 -20.85
CA ARG A 181 7.09 4.32 -19.69
C ARG A 181 6.58 3.46 -18.53
N LEU A 182 6.45 2.14 -18.68
CA LEU A 182 5.88 1.26 -17.67
C LEU A 182 6.95 0.50 -16.90
N SER A 183 7.11 0.85 -15.63
CA SER A 183 8.05 0.21 -14.70
C SER A 183 7.31 -0.58 -13.62
N VAL A 184 7.75 -1.81 -13.37
CA VAL A 184 7.22 -2.62 -12.26
C VAL A 184 7.96 -2.26 -10.97
N VAL A 185 7.25 -1.63 -10.04
CA VAL A 185 7.72 -1.27 -8.70
C VAL A 185 6.81 -1.94 -7.67
N PRO A 186 7.23 -3.09 -7.10
CA PRO A 186 6.40 -3.83 -6.15
C PRO A 186 6.09 -3.05 -4.88
N GLU A 187 4.94 -3.36 -4.27
CA GLU A 187 4.59 -2.84 -2.95
C GLU A 187 5.60 -3.25 -1.88
N PHE A 188 5.76 -2.38 -0.89
CA PHE A 188 6.72 -2.56 0.19
C PHE A 188 6.22 -3.56 1.24
N VAL A 189 7.15 -4.41 1.72
CA VAL A 189 6.94 -5.21 2.93
C VAL A 189 8.23 -5.23 3.75
N ASP A 190 8.11 -4.92 5.04
CA ASP A 190 9.24 -5.08 5.95
C ASP A 190 9.44 -6.57 6.31
N THR A 191 10.36 -7.22 5.59
CA THR A 191 10.73 -8.62 5.85
C THR A 191 11.49 -8.84 7.17
N GLN A 192 11.94 -7.78 7.84
CA GLN A 192 12.52 -7.86 9.18
C GLN A 192 11.45 -7.87 10.27
N LEU A 193 10.37 -7.11 10.12
CA LEU A 193 9.20 -7.21 10.98
C LEU A 193 8.38 -8.47 10.67
N PHE A 194 8.02 -8.67 9.40
CA PHE A 194 7.24 -9.82 8.95
C PHE A 194 8.16 -11.01 8.67
N ARG A 195 8.41 -11.81 9.71
CA ARG A 195 9.24 -13.04 9.66
C ARG A 195 8.37 -14.30 9.78
N PRO A 196 7.88 -14.89 8.66
CA PRO A 196 6.98 -16.05 8.69
C PRO A 196 7.54 -17.25 9.48
N ARG A 197 8.84 -17.53 9.34
CA ARG A 197 9.51 -18.67 10.01
C ARG A 197 9.56 -18.50 11.53
N ALA A 198 9.84 -17.29 12.01
CA ALA A 198 9.87 -16.98 13.44
C ALA A 198 8.46 -17.04 14.06
N ALA A 199 7.45 -16.50 13.35
CA ALA A 199 6.05 -16.58 13.77
C ALA A 199 5.52 -18.02 13.82
N ALA A 200 5.94 -18.89 12.89
CA ALA A 200 5.58 -20.30 12.88
C ALA A 200 6.18 -21.07 14.07
N ALA A 201 7.42 -20.76 14.46
CA ALA A 201 8.08 -21.37 15.62
C ALA A 201 7.40 -21.00 16.94
N ALA A 202 6.97 -19.75 17.10
CA ALA A 202 6.24 -19.28 18.29
C ALA A 202 4.87 -19.95 18.44
N ARG A 203 4.13 -20.17 17.33
CA ARG A 203 2.80 -20.80 17.34
C ARG A 203 2.78 -22.28 17.71
N ARG A 204 3.86 -23.02 17.41
CA ARG A 204 3.96 -24.47 17.75
C ARG A 204 4.02 -24.73 19.25
N ARG A 205 4.36 -23.73 20.06
CA ARG A 205 4.58 -23.88 21.52
C ARG A 205 3.31 -23.81 22.38
N GLY A 206 2.12 -23.61 21.80
CA GLY A 206 0.93 -23.28 22.61
C GLY A 206 -0.44 -23.80 22.15
N ARG A 207 -0.56 -24.71 21.18
CA ARG A 207 -1.88 -25.20 20.73
C ARG A 207 -2.00 -26.72 20.71
N ARG A 208 -2.92 -27.23 21.52
CA ARG A 208 -3.54 -28.55 21.35
C ARG A 208 -4.75 -28.39 20.42
N GLY A 209 -4.64 -28.90 19.19
CA GLY A 209 -5.75 -29.13 18.25
C GLY A 209 -6.13 -27.99 17.27
N GLY A 210 -6.30 -28.35 15.98
CA GLY A 210 -7.04 -27.59 14.94
C GLY A 210 -6.30 -26.45 14.21
N ALA A 211 -6.62 -26.24 12.92
CA ALA A 211 -6.09 -25.15 12.10
C ALA A 211 -6.79 -23.80 12.38
N THR A 212 -6.07 -22.68 12.25
CA THR A 212 -6.70 -21.33 12.29
C THR A 212 -6.40 -20.57 11.01
N PHE A 213 -7.47 -20.20 10.32
CA PHE A 213 -7.46 -19.31 9.17
C PHE A 213 -7.62 -17.88 9.67
N LEU A 214 -6.77 -16.97 9.22
CA LEU A 214 -6.88 -15.54 9.47
C LEU A 214 -7.17 -14.84 8.15
N SER A 215 -8.22 -14.02 8.12
CA SER A 215 -8.51 -13.14 7.00
C SER A 215 -8.61 -11.70 7.48
N VAL A 216 -7.88 -10.80 6.81
CA VAL A 216 -7.80 -9.37 7.14
C VAL A 216 -8.23 -8.57 5.92
N PHE A 217 -9.35 -7.86 6.01
CA PHE A 217 -9.88 -7.10 4.87
C PHE A 217 -10.89 -6.06 5.33
N LYS A 218 -11.11 -5.02 4.51
CA LYS A 218 -12.21 -4.07 4.69
C LYS A 218 -13.54 -4.72 4.31
N TRP A 219 -14.61 -4.49 5.08
CA TRP A 219 -15.92 -5.12 4.87
C TRP A 219 -16.66 -4.62 3.62
N GLU A 220 -16.22 -5.06 2.45
CA GLU A 220 -16.77 -4.69 1.14
C GLU A 220 -16.98 -5.94 0.31
N ARG A 221 -18.06 -5.99 -0.49
CA ARG A 221 -18.41 -7.17 -1.29
C ARG A 221 -17.27 -7.64 -2.20
N ARG A 222 -16.53 -6.69 -2.79
CA ARG A 222 -15.34 -6.98 -3.63
C ARG A 222 -14.20 -7.69 -2.90
N LYS A 223 -14.21 -7.74 -1.57
CA LYS A 223 -13.24 -8.50 -0.76
C LYS A 223 -13.69 -9.96 -0.52
N GLY A 224 -14.81 -10.38 -1.09
CA GLY A 224 -15.24 -11.78 -1.14
C GLY A 224 -15.56 -12.38 0.23
N TRP A 225 -16.05 -11.57 1.18
CA TRP A 225 -16.35 -12.03 2.53
C TRP A 225 -17.49 -13.05 2.56
N ASP A 226 -18.45 -12.91 1.65
CA ASP A 226 -19.58 -13.82 1.43
C ASP A 226 -19.07 -15.18 0.95
N VAL A 227 -18.26 -15.19 -0.11
CA VAL A 227 -17.64 -16.40 -0.67
C VAL A 227 -16.76 -17.11 0.37
N LEU A 228 -15.98 -16.36 1.15
CA LEU A 228 -15.12 -16.91 2.21
C LEU A 228 -15.94 -17.61 3.30
N LEU A 229 -17.02 -16.97 3.77
CA LEU A 229 -17.87 -17.53 4.82
C LEU A 229 -18.60 -18.79 4.35
N GLU A 230 -19.18 -18.74 3.15
CA GLU A 230 -19.87 -19.87 2.55
C GLU A 230 -18.92 -21.07 2.37
N ALA A 231 -17.74 -20.85 1.78
CA ALA A 231 -16.74 -21.89 1.59
C ALA A 231 -16.30 -22.50 2.94
N TYR A 232 -16.09 -21.67 3.96
CA TYR A 232 -15.69 -22.15 5.29
C TYR A 232 -16.76 -23.00 5.95
N TRP A 233 -18.04 -22.59 5.90
CA TRP A 233 -19.14 -23.35 6.50
C TRP A 233 -19.47 -24.64 5.75
N ARG A 234 -19.25 -24.65 4.44
CA ARG A 234 -19.42 -25.83 3.59
C ARG A 234 -18.33 -26.87 3.84
N GLU A 235 -17.08 -26.42 3.96
CA GLU A 235 -15.91 -27.29 4.14
C GLU A 235 -15.81 -27.83 5.56
N PHE A 236 -15.90 -26.96 6.58
CA PHE A 236 -15.51 -27.34 7.94
C PHE A 236 -16.68 -27.57 8.89
N ARG A 237 -16.55 -28.66 9.66
CA ARG A 237 -17.45 -29.00 10.76
C ARG A 237 -16.87 -28.50 12.08
N ARG A 238 -17.75 -28.16 13.04
CA ARG A 238 -17.34 -27.76 14.40
C ARG A 238 -16.42 -28.77 15.09
N SER A 239 -16.61 -30.06 14.83
CA SER A 239 -15.83 -31.14 15.43
C SER A 239 -14.36 -31.16 14.98
N GLU A 240 -14.01 -30.46 13.91
CA GLU A 240 -12.67 -30.48 13.33
C GLU A 240 -11.72 -29.48 13.99
N GLY A 241 -12.20 -28.72 14.98
CA GLY A 241 -11.38 -27.80 15.75
C GLY A 241 -10.81 -26.63 14.94
N THR A 242 -11.33 -26.36 13.74
CA THR A 242 -10.88 -25.26 12.90
C THR A 242 -11.49 -23.93 13.36
N LEU A 243 -10.74 -22.83 13.16
CA LEU A 243 -11.21 -21.48 13.47
C LEU A 243 -10.92 -20.53 12.30
N LEU A 244 -11.96 -19.88 11.77
CA LEU A 244 -11.84 -18.70 10.92
C LEU A 244 -11.89 -17.44 11.79
N ARG A 245 -10.80 -16.66 11.76
CA ARG A 245 -10.69 -15.36 12.43
C ARG A 245 -10.72 -14.26 11.39
N LEU A 246 -11.68 -13.34 11.54
CA LEU A 246 -11.82 -12.19 10.67
C LEU A 246 -11.36 -10.93 11.42
N ARG A 247 -10.45 -10.17 10.81
CA ARG A 247 -10.12 -8.81 11.23
C ARG A 247 -10.60 -7.87 10.14
N THR A 248 -11.61 -7.07 10.46
CA THR A 248 -12.25 -6.19 9.49
C THR A 248 -12.53 -4.82 10.06
N CYS A 249 -12.74 -3.86 9.18
CA CYS A 249 -13.31 -2.56 9.47
C CYS A 249 -14.51 -2.32 8.55
N GLU A 250 -15.61 -1.83 9.11
CA GLU A 250 -16.78 -1.44 8.34
C GLU A 250 -16.61 0.03 7.89
N PRO A 251 -16.79 0.35 6.60
CA PRO A 251 -16.82 1.75 6.18
C PRO A 251 -17.98 2.47 6.87
N ALA A 252 -17.72 3.67 7.41
CA ALA A 252 -18.62 4.45 8.27
C ALA A 252 -20.01 4.85 7.66
N ARG A 253 -20.37 4.34 6.49
CA ARG A 253 -21.59 4.69 5.74
C ARG A 253 -22.76 3.73 5.92
N ARG A 254 -22.60 2.62 6.63
CA ARG A 254 -23.72 1.81 7.11
C ARG A 254 -23.73 1.95 8.62
N GLY A 255 -24.88 2.39 9.16
CA GLY A 255 -25.04 2.66 10.58
C GLY A 255 -24.49 1.50 11.43
N ARG A 256 -24.06 1.81 12.66
CA ARG A 256 -23.46 0.91 13.65
C ARG A 256 -24.33 -0.33 13.95
N GLY A 257 -24.54 -1.20 12.98
CA GLY A 257 -25.03 -2.54 13.17
C GLY A 257 -23.91 -3.32 13.85
N CYS A 258 -24.27 -4.17 14.81
CA CYS A 258 -23.29 -5.11 15.31
C CYS A 258 -22.83 -5.97 14.13
N PHE A 259 -21.53 -5.98 13.83
CA PHE A 259 -20.93 -6.83 12.79
C PHE A 259 -21.44 -8.29 12.83
N GLY A 260 -21.72 -8.80 14.04
CA GLY A 260 -22.33 -10.11 14.25
C GLY A 260 -23.71 -10.29 13.61
N SER A 261 -24.52 -9.23 13.49
CA SER A 261 -25.85 -9.26 12.86
C SER A 261 -25.75 -9.49 11.35
N HIS A 262 -24.76 -8.91 10.68
CA HIS A 262 -24.53 -9.11 9.24
C HIS A 262 -24.15 -10.56 8.92
N ILE A 263 -23.22 -11.12 9.71
CA ILE A 263 -22.84 -12.54 9.61
C ILE A 263 -24.05 -13.42 9.90
N THR A 264 -24.83 -13.06 10.92
CA THR A 264 -25.97 -13.88 11.34
C THR A 264 -27.05 -13.95 10.27
N TRP A 265 -27.39 -12.80 9.69
CA TRP A 265 -28.32 -12.72 8.58
C TRP A 265 -27.83 -13.53 7.36
N PHE A 266 -26.55 -13.37 6.98
CA PHE A 266 -25.99 -14.07 5.83
C PHE A 266 -25.99 -15.59 6.03
N ALA A 267 -25.63 -16.06 7.23
CA ALA A 267 -25.67 -17.49 7.53
C ALA A 267 -27.08 -18.08 7.40
N MET A 268 -28.11 -17.38 7.90
CA MET A 268 -29.49 -17.83 7.71
C MET A 268 -29.86 -17.89 6.22
N ALA A 269 -29.46 -16.87 5.44
CA ALA A 269 -29.73 -16.82 4.01
C ALA A 269 -29.09 -17.99 3.24
N VAL A 270 -27.89 -18.45 3.64
CA VAL A 270 -27.22 -19.61 3.03
C VAL A 270 -27.58 -20.94 3.71
N GLY A 271 -28.67 -21.00 4.49
CA GLY A 271 -29.15 -22.23 5.12
C GLY A 271 -28.29 -22.75 6.29
N THR A 272 -27.40 -21.92 6.82
CA THR A 272 -26.56 -22.24 7.98
C THR A 272 -27.21 -21.72 9.26
N SER A 273 -27.75 -22.62 10.10
CA SER A 273 -28.32 -22.24 11.40
C SER A 273 -27.23 -21.77 12.39
N LEU A 274 -27.41 -20.57 12.95
CA LEU A 274 -26.52 -19.96 13.95
C LEU A 274 -27.13 -19.80 15.34
N LEU A 275 -28.41 -20.17 15.55
CA LEU A 275 -29.08 -20.04 16.85
C LEU A 275 -29.08 -21.38 17.60
N GLY A 276 -28.66 -21.30 18.87
CA GLY A 276 -28.42 -22.45 19.73
C GLY A 276 -29.69 -23.15 20.20
N SER A 277 -29.76 -24.44 19.95
CA SER A 277 -30.45 -25.41 20.79
C SER A 277 -29.49 -26.56 21.09
N ARG A 278 -29.25 -26.77 22.38
CA ARG A 278 -28.53 -27.90 23.02
C ARG A 278 -27.58 -28.68 22.10
N GLY A 279 -26.34 -28.18 22.01
CA GLY A 279 -25.20 -28.94 21.52
C GLY A 279 -24.82 -28.75 20.06
N ARG A 280 -24.45 -27.53 19.62
CA ARG A 280 -23.53 -27.23 18.49
C ARG A 280 -23.44 -25.71 18.22
N ARG A 281 -22.28 -25.30 17.68
CA ARG A 281 -21.80 -24.00 17.13
C ARG A 281 -21.97 -22.76 18.04
N THR A 282 -20.84 -22.27 18.56
CA THR A 282 -20.71 -21.02 19.34
C THR A 282 -19.91 -20.03 18.49
N LEU A 283 -20.55 -18.94 18.07
CA LEU A 283 -19.84 -17.71 17.76
C LEU A 283 -19.58 -16.98 19.09
N SER A 284 -18.32 -16.67 19.38
CA SER A 284 -17.99 -15.62 20.34
C SER A 284 -17.74 -14.32 19.55
N SER A 285 -18.78 -13.50 19.38
CA SER A 285 -18.63 -12.15 18.84
C SER A 285 -18.15 -11.22 19.96
N GLY A 286 -16.84 -11.03 20.08
CA GLY A 286 -16.27 -9.95 20.88
C GLY A 286 -16.15 -8.70 20.00
N CYS A 287 -17.09 -7.76 20.13
CA CYS A 287 -16.94 -6.43 19.54
C CYS A 287 -16.00 -5.63 20.46
N ALA A 288 -14.69 -5.69 20.20
CA ALA A 288 -13.76 -4.77 20.87
C ALA A 288 -13.98 -3.39 20.25
N ALA A 289 -14.88 -2.60 20.83
CA ALA A 289 -14.90 -1.16 20.60
C ALA A 289 -13.54 -0.63 21.05
N SER A 290 -12.77 -0.01 20.16
CA SER A 290 -11.65 0.81 20.59
C SER A 290 -12.24 1.90 21.48
N ARG A 291 -11.99 1.81 22.79
CA ARG A 291 -12.22 2.96 23.67
C ARG A 291 -11.26 4.04 23.15
N ALA A 292 -11.82 5.06 22.51
CA ALA A 292 -11.16 6.35 22.48
C ALA A 292 -11.18 6.84 23.94
N SER A 293 -10.08 6.62 24.65
CA SER A 293 -9.80 7.40 25.87
C SER A 293 -9.44 8.80 25.40
N GLY A 294 -10.21 9.78 25.88
CA GLY A 294 -10.08 11.20 25.56
C GLY A 294 -8.90 11.88 26.19
#